data_AF-A0A2V6F2B3-F1
#
_entry.id   AF-A0A2V6F2B3-F1
#
_cell.length_a   1.000
_cell.length_b   1.000
_cell.length_c   1.000
_cell.angle_alpha   90.00
_cell.angle_beta   90.00
_cell.angle_gamma   90.00
#
_symmetry.space_group_name_H-M   'P 1'
#
loop_
_entity.id
_entity.type
_entity.pdbx_description
1 polymer ?
#
loop_
_entity_poly.entity_id
_entity_poly.type
_entity_poly.pdbx_seq_one_letter_code
_entity_poly.pdbx_strand_id
1 'polypeptide(L)' 'MDHYEALQLQAAVKYVLGELPPSLRDEFEEHFFECPKCALDVNAAAEFVDNVRAVLRFAA' A
#
# COMPACT_ATOMS: atom_id res chain seq x y z
N MET A 1 -5.97 1.95 12.85
CA MET A 1 -5.37 3.28 12.58
C MET A 1 -6.36 4.23 11.90
N ASP A 2 -6.06 5.52 11.85
CA ASP A 2 -6.81 6.50 11.04
C ASP A 2 -6.11 6.86 9.71
N HIS A 3 -6.79 7.66 8.87
CA HIS A 3 -6.27 8.05 7.56
C HIS A 3 -4.97 8.86 7.62
N TYR A 4 -4.83 9.74 8.62
CA TYR A 4 -3.64 10.58 8.77
C TYR A 4 -2.44 9.75 9.25
N GLU A 5 -2.66 8.83 10.20
CA GLU A 5 -1.67 7.85 10.64
C GLU A 5 -1.20 6.97 9.47
N ALA A 6 -2.14 6.44 8.69
CA ALA A 6 -1.84 5.65 7.50
C ALA A 6 -0.98 6.42 6.48
N LEU A 7 -1.25 7.71 6.30
CA LEU A 7 -0.49 8.59 5.42
C LEU A 7 0.92 8.86 5.95
N GLN A 8 1.06 9.17 7.24
CA GLN A 8 2.38 9.39 7.88
C GLN A 8 3.26 8.14 7.84
N LEU A 9 2.66 6.95 8.03
CA LEU A 9 3.38 5.69 7.98
C LEU A 9 3.71 5.24 6.56
N GLN A 10 3.16 5.90 5.53
CA GLN A 10 3.14 5.40 4.15
C GLN A 10 2.57 3.97 4.08
N ALA A 11 1.52 3.71 4.85
CA ALA A 11 0.98 2.38 5.08
C ALA A 11 0.56 1.69 3.77
N ALA A 12 -0.13 2.38 2.87
CA ALA A 12 -0.56 1.83 1.58
C ALA A 12 0.63 1.32 0.72
N VAL A 13 1.71 2.10 0.64
CA VAL A 13 2.90 1.72 -0.14
C VAL A 13 3.61 0.53 0.51
N LYS A 14 3.88 0.61 1.82
CA LYS A 14 4.53 -0.48 2.56
C LYS A 14 3.68 -1.75 2.56
N TYR A 15 2.36 -1.63 2.60
CA TYR A 15 1.42 -2.75 2.50
C TYR A 15 1.60 -3.47 1.16
N VAL A 16 1.57 -2.75 0.04
CA VAL A 16 1.74 -3.31 -1.31
C VAL A 16 3.13 -3.94 -1.51
N LEU A 17 4.17 -3.34 -0.93
CA LEU A 17 5.54 -3.88 -0.98
C LEU A 17 5.77 -5.06 -0.02
N GLY A 18 4.83 -5.35 0.90
CA GLY A 18 4.99 -6.38 1.93
C GLY A 18 5.94 -5.97 3.07
N GLU A 19 6.16 -4.67 3.26
CA GLU A 19 7.06 -4.08 4.25
C GLU A 19 6.34 -3.59 5.52
N LEU A 20 5.00 -3.63 5.55
CA LEU A 20 4.22 -3.23 6.71
C LEU A 20 4.24 -4.35 7.77
N PRO A 21 4.70 -4.09 9.02
CA PRO A 21 4.73 -5.09 10.08
C PRO A 21 3.35 -5.70 10.34
N PRO A 22 3.24 -6.99 10.76
CA PRO A 22 1.95 -7.66 10.90
C PRO A 22 0.92 -6.91 11.75
N SER A 23 1.30 -6.38 12.91
CA SER A 23 0.37 -5.62 13.76
C SER A 23 -0.17 -4.36 13.08
N LEU A 24 0.69 -3.62 12.37
CA LEU A 24 0.28 -2.43 11.63
C LEU A 24 -0.51 -2.77 10.36
N ARG A 25 -0.24 -3.94 9.77
CA ARG A 25 -1.01 -4.45 8.64
C ARG A 25 -2.44 -4.74 9.06
N ASP A 26 -2.63 -5.48 10.15
CA ASP A 26 -3.96 -5.83 10.64
C ASP A 26 -4.76 -4.55 10.97
N GLU A 27 -4.13 -3.58 11.66
CA GLU A 27 -4.75 -2.27 11.93
C GLU A 27 -5.06 -1.44 10.67
N PHE A 28 -4.26 -1.58 9.61
CA PHE A 28 -4.48 -0.89 8.34
C PHE A 28 -5.60 -1.54 7.55
N GLU A 29 -5.69 -2.88 7.55
CA GLU A 29 -6.74 -3.63 6.89
C GLU A 29 -8.13 -3.33 7.50
N GLU A 30 -8.22 -3.21 8.83
CA GLU A 30 -9.44 -2.74 9.49
C GLU A 30 -9.89 -1.36 9.00
N HIS A 31 -8.93 -0.44 8.78
CA HIS A 31 -9.21 0.91 8.25
C HIS A 31 -9.53 0.93 6.75
N PHE A 32 -8.86 0.08 5.97
CA PHE A 32 -8.84 0.10 4.52
C PHE A 32 -10.24 0.02 3.90
N PHE A 33 -11.10 -0.86 4.42
CA PHE A 33 -12.45 -1.06 3.90
C PHE A 33 -13.37 0.15 4.07
N GLU A 34 -13.05 1.07 4.99
CA GLU A 34 -13.87 2.22 5.33
C GLU A 34 -13.36 3.53 4.74
N CYS A 35 -12.15 3.53 4.15
CA CYS A 35 -11.48 4.74 3.68
C CYS A 35 -11.19 4.71 2.17
N PRO A 36 -12.06 5.30 1.33
CA PRO A 36 -11.87 5.33 -0.12
C PRO A 36 -10.53 5.92 -0.58
N LYS A 37 -9.96 6.84 0.21
CA LYS A 37 -8.64 7.43 -0.08
C LYS A 37 -7.51 6.41 0.09
N CYS A 38 -7.51 5.67 1.19
CA CYS A 38 -6.53 4.61 1.41
C CYS A 38 -6.69 3.47 0.39
N ALA A 39 -7.92 3.16 -0.01
CA ALA A 39 -8.17 2.21 -1.10
C ALA A 39 -7.58 2.69 -2.43
N LEU A 40 -7.76 3.98 -2.77
CA LEU A 40 -7.16 4.58 -3.96
C LEU A 40 -5.63 4.52 -3.92
N ASP A 41 -5.01 4.84 -2.78
CA ASP A 41 -3.55 4.81 -2.61
C ASP A 41 -2.98 3.39 -2.77
N VAL A 42 -3.65 2.37 -2.23
CA VAL A 42 -3.25 0.95 -2.40
C VAL A 42 -3.33 0.56 -3.87
N ASN A 43 -4.41 0.90 -4.57
CA ASN A 43 -4.57 0.59 -5.99
C ASN A 43 -3.48 1.27 -6.83
N ALA A 44 -3.22 2.56 -6.60
CA ALA A 44 -2.17 3.30 -7.30
C ALA A 44 -0.77 2.72 -7.06
N ALA A 45 -0.46 2.35 -5.81
CA ALA A 45 0.81 1.71 -5.46
C ALA A 45 0.94 0.32 -6.12
N ALA A 46 -0.11 -0.48 -6.14
CA ALA A 46 -0.12 -1.79 -6.78
C ALA A 46 0.12 -1.70 -8.29
N GLU A 47 -0.62 -0.81 -8.98
CA GLU A 47 -0.44 -0.55 -10.41
C GLU A 47 0.98 -0.09 -10.73
N PHE A 48 1.53 0.83 -9.93
CA PHE A 48 2.90 1.31 -10.11
C PHE A 48 3.91 0.17 -9.98
N VAL A 49 3.79 -0.64 -8.92
CA VAL A 49 4.71 -1.76 -8.66
C VAL A 49 4.64 -2.80 -9.78
N ASP A 50 3.44 -3.13 -10.27
CA ASP A 50 3.28 -4.09 -11.37
C ASP A 50 3.88 -3.56 -12.68
N ASN A 51 3.68 -2.29 -13.00
CA ASN A 51 4.30 -1.65 -14.16
C ASN A 51 5.82 -1.62 -14.06
N VAL A 52 6.38 -1.26 -12.91
CA VAL A 52 7.83 -1.25 -12.69
C VAL A 52 8.41 -2.66 -12.80
N ARG A 53 7.76 -3.66 -12.19
CA ARG A 53 8.17 -5.07 -12.32
C ARG A 53 8.15 -5.51 -13.78
N ALA A 54 7.15 -5.12 -14.56
CA ALA A 54 7.09 -5.43 -15.98
C ALA A 54 8.29 -4.82 -16.72
N VAL A 55 8.58 -3.53 -16.53
CA VAL A 55 9.73 -2.86 -17.16
C VAL A 55 11.06 -3.51 -16.76
N LEU A 56 11.27 -3.75 -15.46
CA LEU A 56 12.53 -4.31 -14.94
C LEU A 56 12.77 -5.76 -15.38
N ARG A 57 11.70 -6.55 -15.57
CA ARG A 57 11.82 -7.92 -16.12
C ARG A 57 12.42 -7.97 -17.53
N PHE A 58 12.28 -6.90 -18.31
CA PHE A 58 12.83 -6.80 -19.67
C PHE A 58 14.18 -6.07 -19.74
N ALA A 59 14.64 -5.49 -18.63
CA ALA A 59 15.89 -4.72 -18.55
C ALA A 59 17.08 -5.52 -17.99
N ALA A 60 16.86 -6.78 -17.60
CA ALA A 60 17.87 -7.72 -17.09
C ALA A 60 18.22 -8.78 -18.14
#